data_AF-A0AAN8LWX3-F1
#
_entry.id   AF-A0AAN8LWX3-F1
#
_cell.length_a   1.000
_cell.length_b   1.000
_cell.length_c   1.000
_cell.angle_alpha   90.00
_cell.angle_beta   90.00
_cell.angle_gamma   90.00
#
_symmetry.space_group_name_H-M   'P 1'
#
loop_
_entity.id
_entity.type
_entity.pdbx_description
1 polymer ?
#
loop_
_entity_poly.entity_id
_entity_poly.type
_entity_poly.pdbx_seq_one_letter_code
_entity_poly.pdbx_strand_id
1 'polypeptide(L)'
;MCHRLVAKLNISDLYRRLPQERTMQVQLPKFTLQYRQDLQEALTSMGENRSSLRNSRPRVLGSLFSSPNLSGVSEGSSAGVQHSHACGVELSEEGAESMLQPTSITIMRSVPIFCKLTPPERRLLETYGAGDVDHNRLERMMWTTLLLCLGALLSLSYAQLSETEGAGGEEEAVELFTTPRAKMAAATSDFGYNLFRALAGRDPKTNVFLAPISISAVLTQLSMGASPDRSERWLYRALRYHTLQDPQLHDTLRDLLASLRAPGKGISIAARVYLARRLRLKPEYFGVVEKQYGVRPKALMGGAKDVNEINDWVKQQTGGKVDRFMSKPLGRNSGVVPLGAAYFKGKWITRFSQSGAMEDFQLDGEVSARIPMMQQDNYPVKMGVDPDLGCTIAQIQMQDDVSMFVFLPDDVTQNMTLVEESLTAEFVQDLSMTLHPVQAALTLPVLKFSYSTDLLPLLTDLGLDEFLADTDLTRITSQTAKLGSLNHKVVMEMAPEGTQYASSSHVHTPLSYRVDRPFLFLVRDEASGALLFIGRVVNPRKLRI
;
A
#
# COMPACT_ATOMS: atom_id res chain seq x y z
N MET A 1 41.47 -34.27 -27.89
CA MET A 1 42.73 -33.53 -27.70
C MET A 1 42.65 -32.60 -26.48
N CYS A 2 42.19 -33.08 -25.32
CA CYS A 2 42.06 -32.25 -24.10
C CYS A 2 42.33 -33.09 -22.84
N HIS A 3 43.53 -33.66 -22.72
CA HIS A 3 43.97 -34.33 -21.48
C HIS A 3 45.34 -33.85 -20.98
N ARG A 4 45.79 -32.66 -21.41
CA ARG A 4 47.03 -32.05 -20.90
C ARG A 4 46.84 -30.56 -20.72
N LEU A 5 46.34 -30.13 -19.56
CA LEU A 5 46.48 -28.74 -19.09
C LEU A 5 46.23 -28.55 -17.57
N VAL A 6 46.28 -29.60 -16.76
CA VAL A 6 46.02 -29.49 -15.30
C VAL A 6 47.31 -29.46 -14.45
N ALA A 7 48.50 -29.42 -15.03
CA ALA A 7 49.74 -29.59 -14.24
C ALA A 7 50.54 -28.32 -13.90
N LYS A 8 50.10 -27.09 -14.21
CA LYS A 8 50.91 -25.87 -13.89
C LYS A 8 50.10 -24.59 -13.61
N LEU A 9 49.09 -24.65 -12.74
CA LEU A 9 48.52 -23.44 -12.16
C LEU A 9 48.64 -23.51 -10.64
N ASN A 10 49.76 -23.00 -10.14
CA ASN A 10 49.97 -22.75 -8.71
C ASN A 10 49.12 -21.54 -8.32
N ILE A 11 47.98 -21.79 -7.67
CA ILE A 11 47.01 -20.77 -7.22
C ILE A 11 47.66 -19.66 -6.37
N SER A 12 48.80 -19.95 -5.75
CA SER A 12 49.58 -18.99 -4.95
C SER A 12 50.17 -17.82 -5.76
N ASP A 13 50.44 -18.00 -7.06
CA ASP A 13 50.97 -16.92 -7.92
C ASP A 13 49.88 -15.99 -8.45
N LEU A 14 48.61 -16.42 -8.42
CA LEU A 14 47.46 -15.64 -8.86
C LEU A 14 47.09 -14.57 -7.82
N TYR A 15 47.24 -14.88 -6.53
CA TYR A 15 47.03 -13.95 -5.42
C TYR A 15 48.10 -12.85 -5.31
N ARG A 16 49.34 -13.10 -5.75
CA ARG A 16 50.41 -12.07 -5.76
C ARG A 16 50.24 -11.01 -6.86
N ARG A 17 49.36 -11.24 -7.83
CA ARG A 17 49.09 -10.31 -8.94
C ARG A 17 47.84 -9.45 -8.74
N LEU A 18 47.07 -9.71 -7.68
CA LEU A 18 46.00 -8.79 -7.25
C LEU A 18 46.63 -7.57 -6.57
N PRO A 19 46.13 -6.35 -6.83
CA PRO A 19 46.61 -5.15 -6.14
C PRO A 19 46.41 -5.31 -4.62
N GLN A 20 47.44 -5.05 -3.83
CA GLN A 20 47.33 -5.03 -2.37
C GLN A 20 46.33 -3.96 -1.91
N GLU A 21 45.57 -4.29 -0.86
CA GLU A 21 44.68 -3.36 -0.16
C GLU A 21 45.40 -2.05 0.12
N ARG A 22 44.92 -0.96 -0.49
CA ARG A 22 45.26 0.39 -0.08
C ARG A 22 44.18 0.85 0.86
N THR A 23 44.58 1.22 2.08
CA THR A 23 43.71 1.93 3.01
C THR A 23 43.27 3.25 2.35
N MET A 24 42.04 3.32 1.88
CA MET A 24 41.42 4.57 1.43
C MET A 24 40.79 5.24 2.64
N GLN A 25 41.30 6.41 3.02
CA GLN A 25 40.54 7.34 3.85
C GLN A 25 39.53 8.04 2.95
N VAL A 26 38.26 7.64 3.07
CA VAL A 26 37.14 8.34 2.43
C VAL A 26 36.66 9.43 3.41
N GLN A 27 36.87 10.70 3.06
CA GLN A 27 36.16 11.79 3.73
C GLN A 27 34.72 11.79 3.23
N LEU A 28 33.79 11.30 4.05
CA LEU A 28 32.37 11.50 3.83
C LEU A 28 32.04 12.99 4.07
N PRO A 29 31.41 13.69 3.11
CA PRO A 29 30.99 15.07 3.33
C PRO A 29 29.91 15.10 4.41
N LYS A 30 30.08 15.96 5.41
CA LYS A 30 29.02 16.29 6.37
C LYS A 30 27.89 17.00 5.62
N PHE A 31 26.73 16.37 5.49
CA PHE A 31 25.52 17.03 5.01
C PHE A 31 24.70 17.57 6.18
N THR A 32 24.28 18.84 6.06
CA THR A 32 23.34 19.48 6.99
C THR A 32 22.07 19.77 6.20
N LEU A 33 20.97 19.08 6.53
CA LEU A 33 19.65 19.36 5.97
C LEU A 33 19.02 20.55 6.69
N GLN A 34 18.73 21.63 5.96
CA GLN A 34 17.98 22.78 6.47
C GLN A 34 16.65 22.90 5.72
N TYR A 35 15.55 22.57 6.39
CA TYR A 35 14.20 22.62 5.85
C TYR A 35 13.39 23.67 6.62
N ARG A 36 13.30 24.91 6.11
CA ARG A 36 12.76 26.06 6.85
C ARG A 36 11.43 26.60 6.33
N GLN A 37 11.06 26.26 5.10
CA GLN A 37 9.95 26.93 4.39
C GLN A 37 8.62 26.15 4.52
N ASP A 38 8.67 24.82 4.45
CA ASP A 38 7.48 23.97 4.40
C ASP A 38 6.75 23.85 5.76
N LEU A 39 7.45 24.08 6.87
CA LEU A 39 6.90 23.95 8.22
C LEU A 39 6.00 25.15 8.60
N GLN A 40 6.26 26.34 8.05
CA GLN A 40 5.46 27.53 8.32
C GLN A 40 4.10 27.46 7.60
N GLU A 41 4.07 26.93 6.37
CA GLU A 41 2.82 26.67 5.64
C GLU A 41 2.00 25.53 6.28
N ALA A 42 2.67 24.47 6.74
CA ALA A 42 2.02 23.35 7.44
C ALA A 42 1.37 23.78 8.78
N LEU A 43 2.03 24.64 9.55
CA LEU A 43 1.51 25.12 10.85
C LEU A 43 0.38 26.14 10.69
N THR A 44 0.42 26.96 9.63
CA THR A 44 -0.62 27.96 9.35
C THR A 44 -1.89 27.30 8.80
N SER A 45 -1.75 26.25 7.97
CA SER A 45 -2.88 25.53 7.35
C SER A 45 -3.69 24.67 8.33
N MET A 46 -3.12 24.23 9.45
CA MET A 46 -3.86 23.50 10.50
C MET A 46 -4.94 24.33 11.22
N GLY A 47 -4.98 25.66 11.00
CA GLY A 47 -5.94 26.57 11.66
C GLY A 47 -7.22 26.88 10.89
N GLU A 48 -7.32 26.54 9.61
CA GLU A 48 -8.43 26.96 8.74
C GLU A 48 -9.29 25.77 8.30
N ASN A 49 -10.11 25.25 9.21
CA ASN A 49 -11.19 24.32 8.84
C ASN A 49 -12.55 24.96 9.12
N ARG A 50 -13.33 25.18 8.04
CA ARG A 50 -14.68 25.78 8.07
C ARG A 50 -15.73 24.70 8.31
N SER A 51 -16.50 24.83 9.39
CA SER A 51 -17.86 24.28 9.43
C SER A 51 -18.80 25.19 10.22
N SER A 52 -19.96 25.45 9.63
CA SER A 52 -21.08 26.18 10.21
C SER A 52 -22.06 25.20 10.84
N LEU A 53 -22.29 25.27 12.15
CA LEU A 53 -23.61 25.25 12.80
C LEU A 53 -23.47 25.40 14.32
N ARG A 54 -24.50 26.03 14.90
CA ARG A 54 -24.55 26.75 16.18
C ARG A 54 -24.08 25.98 17.43
N ASN A 55 -23.39 26.74 18.27
CA ASN A 55 -23.19 26.58 19.72
C ASN A 55 -22.21 25.52 20.21
N SER A 56 -20.94 25.68 19.85
CA SER A 56 -19.81 25.41 20.76
C SER A 56 -18.54 26.14 20.23
N ARG A 57 -17.84 26.84 21.12
CA ARG A 57 -16.73 27.78 20.83
C ARG A 57 -15.58 27.15 20.02
N PRO A 58 -15.05 27.83 18.97
CA PRO A 58 -13.71 27.53 18.46
C PRO A 58 -12.81 28.79 18.42
N ARG A 59 -11.50 28.56 18.59
CA ARG A 59 -10.32 29.34 18.13
C ARG A 59 -9.26 29.41 19.23
N VAL A 60 -8.27 28.52 19.20
CA VAL A 60 -7.07 28.69 20.05
C VAL A 60 -5.76 28.37 19.31
N LEU A 61 -5.70 27.38 18.40
CA LEU A 61 -4.39 26.99 17.84
C LEU A 61 -3.81 27.94 16.78
N GLY A 62 -4.57 28.31 15.74
CA GLY A 62 -4.03 29.16 14.66
C GLY A 62 -3.72 30.61 15.07
N SER A 63 -4.44 31.15 16.06
CA SER A 63 -4.24 32.53 16.56
C SER A 63 -3.05 32.68 17.51
N LEU A 64 -2.62 31.59 18.16
CA LEU A 64 -1.43 31.59 19.03
C LEU A 64 -0.13 31.85 18.26
N PHE A 65 -0.08 31.45 16.98
CA PHE A 65 1.12 31.56 16.15
C PHE A 65 1.12 32.76 15.21
N SER A 66 -0.06 33.31 14.89
CA SER A 66 -0.19 34.48 14.02
C SER A 66 -0.20 35.80 14.81
N SER A 67 -0.70 35.82 16.07
CA SER A 67 -0.73 37.02 16.92
C SER A 67 -0.89 36.66 18.41
N PRO A 68 0.19 36.33 19.15
CA PRO A 68 0.09 36.03 20.57
C PRO A 68 -0.29 37.29 21.36
N ASN A 69 -1.31 37.18 22.23
CA ASN A 69 -1.70 38.26 23.13
C ASN A 69 -0.76 38.31 24.35
N LEU A 70 0.16 39.28 24.37
CA LEU A 70 1.14 39.48 25.44
C LEU A 70 0.80 40.66 26.36
N SER A 71 -0.50 40.99 26.50
CA SER A 71 -0.96 42.10 27.36
C SER A 71 -0.61 41.97 28.85
N GLY A 72 -0.01 40.85 29.29
CA GLY A 72 0.51 40.66 30.64
C GLY A 72 2.02 40.88 30.81
N VAL A 73 2.79 41.17 29.75
CA VAL A 73 4.27 41.13 29.81
C VAL A 73 4.97 42.42 29.35
N SER A 74 4.27 43.42 28.80
CA SER A 74 4.86 44.76 28.62
C SER A 74 3.84 45.88 28.45
N GLU A 75 4.03 46.98 29.17
CA GLU A 75 3.46 48.28 28.80
C GLU A 75 4.31 48.88 27.66
N GLY A 76 3.74 48.97 26.46
CA GLY A 76 4.38 49.62 25.31
C GLY A 76 4.19 48.86 24.00
N SER A 77 3.86 49.58 22.94
CA SER A 77 3.49 49.03 21.64
C SER A 77 4.71 48.71 20.75
N SER A 78 4.62 47.54 20.11
CA SER A 78 5.07 47.21 18.73
C SER A 78 6.27 46.27 18.52
N ALA A 79 5.97 45.28 17.66
CA ALA A 79 6.73 44.71 16.53
C ALA A 79 7.81 43.63 16.75
N GLY A 80 7.47 42.41 16.28
CA GLY A 80 8.38 41.47 15.60
C GLY A 80 9.27 40.58 16.47
N VAL A 81 8.81 39.36 16.79
CA VAL A 81 9.65 38.28 17.33
C VAL A 81 9.62 37.12 16.35
N GLN A 82 10.80 36.66 15.90
CA GLN A 82 10.94 35.48 15.04
C GLN A 82 11.33 34.27 15.90
N HIS A 83 10.64 33.14 15.69
CA HIS A 83 10.89 31.88 16.39
C HIS A 83 11.80 30.96 15.54
N SER A 84 12.76 30.29 16.18
CA SER A 84 13.64 29.31 15.54
C SER A 84 13.70 28.05 16.40
N HIS A 85 13.27 26.91 15.85
CA HIS A 85 13.49 25.59 16.44
C HIS A 85 14.64 24.89 15.69
N ALA A 86 15.63 24.39 16.43
CA ALA A 86 16.67 23.52 15.90
C ALA A 86 16.62 22.18 16.65
N CYS A 87 16.63 21.07 15.93
CA CYS A 87 16.81 19.73 16.47
C CYS A 87 17.96 19.08 15.70
N GLY A 88 18.90 18.45 16.42
CA GLY A 88 20.04 17.75 15.84
C GLY A 88 20.04 16.30 16.30
N VAL A 89 20.43 15.40 15.40
CA VAL A 89 20.72 13.99 15.70
C VAL A 89 22.20 13.79 15.41
N GLU A 90 22.98 13.31 16.39
CA GLU A 90 24.38 12.92 16.20
C GLU A 90 24.49 11.39 16.30
N LEU A 91 25.23 10.81 15.36
CA LEU A 91 25.67 9.41 15.38
C LEU A 91 27.18 9.42 15.56
N SER A 92 27.67 8.81 16.63
CA SER A 92 29.10 8.64 16.92
C SER A 92 29.44 7.16 16.99
N GLU A 93 30.52 6.78 16.31
CA GLU A 93 31.13 5.46 16.40
C GLU A 93 32.41 5.60 17.25
N GLU A 94 32.48 4.96 18.41
CA GLU A 94 33.73 4.77 19.15
C GLU A 94 34.19 3.32 18.99
N GLY A 95 35.32 3.10 18.30
CA GLY A 95 36.13 1.89 18.46
C GLY A 95 37.01 2.02 19.70
N ALA A 96 37.43 0.99 20.43
CA ALA A 96 37.51 -0.43 20.11
C ALA A 96 37.65 -1.29 21.40
N GLU A 97 37.51 -2.61 21.21
CA GLU A 97 37.91 -3.71 22.11
C GLU A 97 37.11 -3.96 23.39
N SER A 98 35.96 -4.62 23.28
CA SER A 98 35.65 -5.88 24.00
C SER A 98 34.22 -6.35 23.68
N MET A 99 34.01 -7.66 23.78
CA MET A 99 32.75 -8.35 23.50
C MET A 99 31.57 -7.84 24.36
N LEU A 100 30.38 -7.78 23.74
CA LEU A 100 29.01 -7.60 24.29
C LEU A 100 28.63 -6.17 24.75
N GLN A 101 27.91 -5.40 23.89
CA GLN A 101 26.73 -4.56 24.23
C GLN A 101 26.13 -3.84 23.00
N PRO A 102 24.83 -3.44 23.00
CA PRO A 102 24.15 -2.80 21.86
C PRO A 102 24.34 -1.28 21.81
N THR A 103 24.30 -0.73 20.59
CA THR A 103 24.40 0.70 20.25
C THR A 103 23.38 1.56 21.01
N SER A 104 23.82 2.61 21.70
CA SER A 104 22.92 3.55 22.42
C SER A 104 22.64 4.81 21.61
N ILE A 105 21.36 5.15 21.44
CA ILE A 105 20.90 6.42 20.84
C ILE A 105 20.57 7.39 21.98
N THR A 106 21.20 8.57 22.00
CA THR A 106 20.85 9.64 22.96
C THR A 106 20.17 10.80 22.25
N ILE A 107 18.92 11.11 22.63
CA ILE A 107 18.14 12.24 22.09
C ILE A 107 18.29 13.44 23.03
N MET A 108 18.83 14.57 22.55
CA MET A 108 18.85 15.83 23.33
C MET A 108 17.65 16.72 23.00
N ARG A 109 17.02 17.30 24.04
CA ARG A 109 15.88 18.24 23.93
C ARG A 109 16.31 19.64 23.45
N SER A 110 15.41 20.30 22.72
CA SER A 110 15.57 21.63 22.13
C SER A 110 15.56 22.79 23.14
N VAL A 111 16.42 23.80 22.91
CA VAL A 111 16.49 25.06 23.70
C VAL A 111 16.17 26.25 22.78
N PRO A 112 15.17 27.10 23.09
CA PRO A 112 14.86 28.28 22.30
C PRO A 112 15.76 29.48 22.65
N ILE A 113 16.12 30.29 21.65
CA ILE A 113 16.91 31.54 21.80
C ILE A 113 16.11 32.72 21.22
N PHE A 114 16.10 33.86 21.91
CA PHE A 114 15.39 35.09 21.50
C PHE A 114 16.37 36.23 21.24
N CYS A 115 16.27 36.91 20.09
CA CYS A 115 17.03 38.12 19.77
C CYS A 115 16.11 39.24 19.26
N LYS A 116 16.39 40.49 19.67
CA LYS A 116 15.61 41.71 19.34
C LYS A 116 16.41 42.58 18.36
N LEU A 117 15.79 43.06 17.28
CA LEU A 117 16.39 43.98 16.31
C LEU A 117 15.59 45.29 16.26
N THR A 118 16.27 46.43 16.35
CA THR A 118 15.68 47.78 16.19
C THR A 118 15.96 48.34 14.79
N PRO A 119 15.03 49.11 14.17
CA PRO A 119 15.17 49.62 12.80
C PRO A 119 15.76 51.05 12.75
N PRO A 120 16.31 51.51 11.60
CA PRO A 120 16.57 52.93 11.36
C PRO A 120 15.45 53.60 10.51
N GLU A 121 15.23 54.89 10.78
CA GLU A 121 14.17 55.75 10.21
C GLU A 121 14.42 56.23 8.77
N ARG A 122 13.34 56.64 8.08
CA ARG A 122 13.32 57.20 6.72
C ARG A 122 12.98 58.71 6.72
N ARG A 123 13.64 59.42 5.80
CA ARG A 123 13.34 60.73 5.15
C ARG A 123 13.79 62.02 5.88
N LEU A 124 14.53 62.86 5.14
CA LEU A 124 14.12 64.23 4.75
C LEU A 124 15.00 64.78 3.60
N LEU A 125 14.47 65.82 2.94
CA LEU A 125 14.80 66.44 1.66
C LEU A 125 16.08 67.31 1.60
N GLU A 126 16.54 67.54 0.35
CA GLU A 126 17.16 68.75 -0.23
C GLU A 126 18.23 69.54 0.55
N THR A 127 19.43 69.70 -0.04
CA THR A 127 19.98 70.97 -0.58
C THR A 127 21.52 70.98 -0.67
N TYR A 128 22.02 71.54 -1.78
CA TYR A 128 23.23 72.34 -1.96
C TYR A 128 24.54 72.01 -1.21
N GLY A 129 25.57 71.67 -2.00
CA GLY A 129 26.66 72.62 -2.27
C GLY A 129 27.94 72.58 -1.43
N ALA A 130 29.05 72.38 -2.15
CA ALA A 130 30.38 72.97 -1.96
C ALA A 130 31.38 72.37 -0.94
N GLY A 131 32.64 72.25 -1.40
CA GLY A 131 33.88 72.08 -0.63
C GLY A 131 34.53 70.70 -0.81
N ASP A 132 35.47 70.48 -1.75
CA ASP A 132 36.93 70.69 -1.62
C ASP A 132 37.53 70.11 -0.32
N VAL A 133 38.64 69.36 -0.24
CA VAL A 133 39.64 68.88 -1.20
C VAL A 133 40.45 67.77 -0.51
N ASP A 134 40.93 66.83 -1.32
CA ASP A 134 42.04 65.88 -1.15
C ASP A 134 42.50 65.39 0.23
N HIS A 135 42.36 64.08 0.44
CA HIS A 135 43.51 63.25 0.77
C HIS A 135 43.41 61.85 0.14
N ASN A 136 44.52 61.43 -0.47
CA ASN A 136 44.96 60.06 -0.73
C ASN A 136 44.49 59.34 -2.02
N ARG A 137 45.13 59.76 -3.11
CA ARG A 137 45.41 59.01 -4.36
C ARG A 137 46.02 57.60 -4.18
N LEU A 138 46.37 57.17 -2.97
CA LEU A 138 46.96 55.86 -2.69
C LEU A 138 45.92 54.73 -2.51
N GLU A 139 44.69 55.05 -2.07
CA GLU A 139 43.64 54.02 -1.93
C GLU A 139 43.11 53.57 -3.31
N ARG A 140 42.96 54.48 -4.27
CA ARG A 140 42.41 54.13 -5.59
C ARG A 140 43.30 53.16 -6.39
N MET A 141 44.59 53.10 -6.13
CA MET A 141 45.51 52.17 -6.82
C MET A 141 45.54 50.78 -6.19
N MET A 142 45.16 50.67 -4.91
CA MET A 142 45.02 49.41 -4.18
C MET A 142 43.67 48.74 -4.47
N TRP A 143 42.60 49.52 -4.65
CA TRP A 143 41.27 49.00 -4.99
C TRP A 143 41.16 48.49 -6.44
N THR A 144 41.88 49.10 -7.39
CA THR A 144 41.88 48.64 -8.80
C THR A 144 42.65 47.35 -9.01
N THR A 145 43.74 47.13 -8.27
CA THR A 145 44.50 45.87 -8.27
C THR A 145 43.71 44.75 -7.58
N LEU A 146 43.00 45.05 -6.49
CA LEU A 146 42.12 44.08 -5.81
C LEU A 146 40.96 43.60 -6.70
N LEU A 147 40.33 44.51 -7.46
CA LEU A 147 39.23 44.20 -8.37
C LEU A 147 39.67 43.37 -9.59
N LEU A 148 40.87 43.62 -10.13
CA LEU A 148 41.44 42.81 -11.21
C LEU A 148 41.80 41.38 -10.75
N CYS A 149 42.31 41.21 -9.52
CA CYS A 149 42.57 39.90 -8.94
C CYS A 149 41.27 39.14 -8.63
N LEU A 150 40.22 39.83 -8.17
CA LEU A 150 38.90 39.22 -7.90
C LEU A 150 38.21 38.74 -9.19
N GLY A 151 38.34 39.51 -10.28
CA GLY A 151 37.82 39.13 -11.60
C GLY A 151 38.52 37.89 -12.20
N ALA A 152 39.83 37.75 -11.99
CA ALA A 152 40.59 36.58 -12.43
C ALA A 152 40.30 35.31 -11.59
N LEU A 153 40.04 35.48 -10.28
CA LEU A 153 39.63 34.37 -9.40
C LEU A 153 38.22 33.85 -9.73
N LEU A 154 37.30 34.73 -10.12
CA LEU A 154 35.95 34.35 -10.51
C LEU A 154 35.91 33.60 -11.84
N SER A 155 36.74 33.97 -12.83
CA SER A 155 36.82 33.26 -14.11
C SER A 155 37.48 31.88 -13.99
N LEU A 156 38.46 31.70 -13.10
CA LEU A 156 39.02 30.39 -12.75
C LEU A 156 38.00 29.50 -12.01
N SER A 157 37.14 30.08 -11.15
CA SER A 157 36.08 29.32 -10.47
C SER A 157 34.99 28.85 -11.44
N TYR A 158 34.64 29.64 -12.45
CA TYR A 158 33.64 29.29 -13.45
C TYR A 158 34.13 28.21 -14.42
N ALA A 159 35.44 28.21 -14.75
CA ALA A 159 36.05 27.17 -15.59
C ALA A 159 36.20 25.82 -14.85
N GLN A 160 36.35 25.82 -13.52
CA GLN A 160 36.37 24.59 -12.71
C GLN A 160 34.97 24.02 -12.43
N LEU A 161 33.91 24.83 -12.52
CA LEU A 161 32.52 24.41 -12.35
C LEU A 161 31.92 23.73 -13.60
N SER A 162 32.54 23.86 -14.78
CA SER A 162 32.05 23.23 -16.02
C SER A 162 32.67 21.87 -16.35
N GLU A 163 33.68 21.41 -15.60
CA GLU A 163 34.37 20.12 -15.85
C GLU A 163 34.07 19.03 -14.81
N THR A 164 33.03 19.19 -13.99
CA THR A 164 32.59 18.18 -13.01
C THR A 164 31.11 17.83 -13.11
N GLU A 165 30.60 17.64 -14.33
CA GLU A 165 29.46 16.73 -14.54
C GLU A 165 29.98 15.29 -14.61
N GLY A 166 30.41 14.78 -13.46
CA GLY A 166 30.54 13.34 -13.23
C GLY A 166 29.15 12.79 -12.95
N ALA A 167 28.69 11.87 -13.80
CA ALA A 167 27.40 11.18 -13.76
C ALA A 167 26.92 10.86 -12.33
N GLY A 168 26.08 11.74 -11.78
CA GLY A 168 25.17 11.38 -10.70
C GLY A 168 24.06 10.57 -11.35
N GLY A 169 24.11 9.25 -11.18
CA GLY A 169 22.92 8.44 -11.43
C GLY A 169 21.85 8.92 -10.46
N GLU A 170 20.84 9.62 -10.98
CA GLU A 170 19.53 9.62 -10.34
C GLU A 170 19.20 8.15 -10.09
N GLU A 171 18.90 7.76 -8.85
CA GLU A 171 18.16 6.53 -8.62
C GLU A 171 16.83 6.72 -9.35
N GLU A 172 16.75 6.30 -10.61
CA GLU A 172 15.50 6.18 -11.34
C GLU A 172 14.59 5.34 -10.44
N ALA A 173 13.55 5.97 -9.89
CA ALA A 173 12.50 5.26 -9.19
C ALA A 173 11.96 4.22 -10.16
N VAL A 174 12.30 2.95 -9.93
CA VAL A 174 11.89 1.85 -10.80
C VAL A 174 10.36 1.81 -10.75
N GLU A 175 9.72 2.21 -11.85
CA GLU A 175 8.26 2.18 -11.95
C GLU A 175 7.82 0.70 -11.94
N LEU A 176 7.39 0.20 -10.77
CA LEU A 176 7.01 -1.20 -10.56
C LEU A 176 5.87 -1.66 -11.47
N PHE A 177 4.98 -0.73 -11.85
CA PHE A 177 3.79 -1.00 -12.65
C PHE A 177 3.79 -0.16 -13.93
N THR A 178 4.33 -0.71 -15.01
CA THR A 178 4.56 0.04 -16.26
C THR A 178 3.40 0.01 -17.24
N THR A 179 2.52 -1.00 -17.18
CA THR A 179 1.39 -1.14 -18.13
C THR A 179 0.08 -0.64 -17.52
N PRO A 180 -0.89 -0.12 -18.32
CA PRO A 180 -2.21 0.28 -17.82
C PRO A 180 -2.91 -0.82 -17.04
N ARG A 181 -2.79 -2.07 -17.52
CA ARG A 181 -3.35 -3.26 -16.84
C ARG A 181 -2.69 -3.52 -15.49
N ALA A 182 -1.36 -3.40 -15.39
CA ALA A 182 -0.64 -3.55 -14.12
C ALA A 182 -0.98 -2.43 -13.13
N LYS A 183 -1.07 -1.18 -13.60
CA LYS A 183 -1.50 -0.03 -12.78
C LYS A 183 -2.93 -0.22 -12.26
N MET A 184 -3.87 -0.65 -13.12
CA MET A 184 -5.23 -0.99 -12.73
C MET A 184 -5.26 -2.13 -11.69
N ALA A 185 -4.46 -3.18 -11.90
CA ALA A 185 -4.34 -4.28 -10.96
C ALA A 185 -3.82 -3.81 -9.59
N ALA A 186 -2.80 -2.96 -9.56
CA ALA A 186 -2.29 -2.33 -8.34
C ALA A 186 -3.38 -1.51 -7.62
N ALA A 187 -4.08 -0.62 -8.32
CA ALA A 187 -5.15 0.20 -7.75
C ALA A 187 -6.29 -0.66 -7.13
N THR A 188 -6.74 -1.69 -7.85
CA THR A 188 -7.77 -2.61 -7.31
C THR A 188 -7.26 -3.43 -6.13
N SER A 189 -5.96 -3.73 -6.08
CA SER A 189 -5.33 -4.47 -4.99
C SER A 189 -5.19 -3.60 -3.74
N ASP A 190 -4.76 -2.35 -3.88
CA ASP A 190 -4.71 -1.35 -2.80
C ASP A 190 -6.09 -1.07 -2.21
N PHE A 191 -7.11 -0.91 -3.05
CA PHE A 191 -8.49 -0.87 -2.58
C PHE A 191 -8.82 -2.12 -1.75
N GLY A 192 -8.39 -3.29 -2.21
CA GLY A 192 -8.55 -4.56 -1.51
C GLY A 192 -7.87 -4.62 -0.15
N TYR A 193 -6.62 -4.15 -0.05
CA TYR A 193 -5.89 -4.09 1.23
C TYR A 193 -6.55 -3.11 2.20
N ASN A 194 -6.97 -1.93 1.74
CA ASN A 194 -7.71 -0.97 2.55
C ASN A 194 -9.03 -1.57 3.08
N LEU A 195 -9.80 -2.22 2.20
CA LEU A 195 -11.05 -2.89 2.56
C LEU A 195 -10.81 -4.05 3.55
N PHE A 196 -9.74 -4.80 3.34
CA PHE A 196 -9.35 -5.89 4.23
C PHE A 196 -8.99 -5.38 5.62
N ARG A 197 -8.18 -4.31 5.72
CA ARG A 197 -7.86 -3.65 7.00
C ARG A 197 -9.12 -3.18 7.73
N ALA A 198 -10.01 -2.49 7.03
CA ALA A 198 -11.26 -2.02 7.62
C ALA A 198 -12.12 -3.17 8.16
N LEU A 199 -12.19 -4.30 7.44
CA LEU A 199 -12.93 -5.48 7.89
C LEU A 199 -12.24 -6.22 9.04
N ALA A 200 -10.92 -6.45 8.93
CA ALA A 200 -10.10 -7.16 9.91
C ALA A 200 -10.05 -6.44 11.27
N GLY A 201 -10.10 -5.10 11.26
CA GLY A 201 -10.15 -4.26 12.46
C GLY A 201 -11.48 -4.29 13.22
N ARG A 202 -12.58 -4.81 12.62
CA ARG A 202 -13.88 -4.90 13.32
C ARG A 202 -13.91 -5.98 14.40
N ASP A 203 -13.30 -7.13 14.11
CA ASP A 203 -13.19 -8.23 15.06
C ASP A 203 -11.88 -9.00 14.84
N PRO A 204 -10.83 -8.77 15.67
CA PRO A 204 -9.53 -9.41 15.53
C PRO A 204 -9.58 -10.93 15.77
N LYS A 205 -10.62 -11.44 16.42
CA LYS A 205 -10.75 -12.85 16.81
C LYS A 205 -11.44 -13.72 15.75
N THR A 206 -11.79 -13.12 14.61
CA THR A 206 -12.50 -13.82 13.53
C THR A 206 -11.63 -13.96 12.28
N ASN A 207 -11.88 -15.07 11.57
CA ASN A 207 -11.33 -15.23 10.24
C ASN A 207 -12.03 -14.24 9.30
N VAL A 208 -11.24 -13.62 8.43
CA VAL A 208 -11.72 -12.66 7.43
C VAL A 208 -11.23 -13.13 6.08
N PHE A 209 -12.12 -13.11 5.08
CA PHE A 209 -11.77 -13.50 3.71
C PHE A 209 -12.43 -12.54 2.71
N LEU A 210 -11.64 -12.09 1.72
CA LEU A 210 -12.10 -11.19 0.68
C LEU A 210 -11.59 -11.62 -0.70
N ALA A 211 -12.34 -11.21 -1.72
CA ALA A 211 -11.91 -11.25 -3.11
C ALA A 211 -12.14 -9.87 -3.71
N PRO A 212 -11.19 -8.93 -3.49
CA PRO A 212 -11.40 -7.51 -3.73
C PRO A 212 -11.81 -7.17 -5.16
N ILE A 213 -11.28 -7.92 -6.13
CA ILE A 213 -11.58 -7.71 -7.56
C ILE A 213 -13.08 -7.77 -7.88
N SER A 214 -13.86 -8.60 -7.17
CA SER A 214 -15.31 -8.69 -7.35
C SER A 214 -16.04 -7.43 -6.85
N ILE A 215 -15.52 -6.83 -5.78
CA ILE A 215 -16.07 -5.60 -5.18
C ILE A 215 -15.65 -4.38 -5.98
N SER A 216 -14.39 -4.30 -6.42
CA SER A 216 -13.95 -3.27 -7.35
C SER A 216 -14.82 -3.29 -8.61
N ALA A 217 -15.05 -4.46 -9.20
CA ALA A 217 -15.90 -4.58 -10.38
C ALA A 217 -17.32 -4.05 -10.15
N VAL A 218 -17.97 -4.38 -9.02
CA VAL A 218 -19.35 -3.93 -8.78
C VAL A 218 -19.45 -2.45 -8.39
N LEU A 219 -18.45 -1.90 -7.69
CA LEU A 219 -18.39 -0.48 -7.38
C LEU A 219 -18.07 0.37 -8.61
N THR A 220 -17.28 -0.14 -9.56
CA THR A 220 -17.10 0.51 -10.87
C THR A 220 -18.38 0.45 -11.71
N GLN A 221 -19.14 -0.64 -11.67
CA GLN A 221 -20.48 -0.65 -12.29
C GLN A 221 -21.44 0.35 -11.62
N LEU A 222 -21.32 0.57 -10.30
CA LEU A 222 -22.11 1.56 -9.57
C LEU A 222 -21.73 2.99 -9.98
N SER A 223 -20.43 3.28 -10.15
CA SER A 223 -19.93 4.62 -10.50
C SER A 223 -20.45 5.10 -11.86
N MET A 224 -20.66 4.19 -12.83
CA MET A 224 -21.26 4.51 -14.14
C MET A 224 -22.68 5.08 -14.03
N GLY A 225 -23.36 4.84 -12.90
CA GLY A 225 -24.70 5.32 -12.61
C GLY A 225 -24.74 6.48 -11.61
N ALA A 226 -23.57 6.90 -11.12
CA ALA A 226 -23.39 8.02 -10.21
C ALA A 226 -23.31 9.34 -10.99
N SER A 227 -23.58 10.47 -10.32
CA SER A 227 -23.38 11.78 -10.96
C SER A 227 -21.92 12.00 -11.35
N PRO A 228 -21.69 12.55 -12.56
CA PRO A 228 -20.35 12.92 -12.98
C PRO A 228 -19.90 14.05 -12.04
N ASP A 229 -18.60 14.16 -11.78
CA ASP A 229 -18.04 15.24 -10.97
C ASP A 229 -18.38 15.24 -9.47
N ARG A 230 -19.13 14.28 -8.93
CA ARG A 230 -19.29 14.16 -7.46
C ARG A 230 -19.21 12.73 -6.99
N SER A 231 -20.32 12.00 -7.10
CA SER A 231 -20.43 10.65 -6.55
C SER A 231 -19.48 9.67 -7.23
N GLU A 232 -19.27 9.82 -8.54
CA GLU A 232 -18.24 9.07 -9.26
C GLU A 232 -16.83 9.35 -8.71
N ARG A 233 -16.48 10.61 -8.43
CA ARG A 233 -15.15 10.97 -7.91
C ARG A 233 -14.88 10.38 -6.53
N TRP A 234 -15.89 10.34 -5.65
CA TRP A 234 -15.75 9.66 -4.35
C TRP A 234 -15.49 8.17 -4.52
N LEU A 235 -16.24 7.50 -5.39
CA LEU A 235 -16.03 6.08 -5.71
C LEU A 235 -14.64 5.83 -6.32
N TYR A 236 -14.20 6.67 -7.26
CA TYR A 236 -12.86 6.57 -7.88
C TYR A 236 -11.73 6.87 -6.90
N ARG A 237 -11.97 7.72 -5.90
CA ARG A 237 -10.99 7.93 -4.84
C ARG A 237 -10.82 6.67 -3.99
N ALA A 238 -11.92 6.08 -3.54
CA ALA A 238 -11.91 4.84 -2.76
C ALA A 238 -11.28 3.69 -3.56
N LEU A 239 -11.66 3.52 -4.83
CA LEU A 239 -11.12 2.50 -5.74
C LEU A 239 -9.68 2.77 -6.22
N ARG A 240 -9.05 3.87 -5.77
CA ARG A 240 -7.69 4.28 -6.15
C ARG A 240 -7.53 4.62 -7.65
N TYR A 241 -8.62 4.87 -8.36
CA TYR A 241 -8.58 5.20 -9.79
C TYR A 241 -8.09 6.62 -10.08
N HIS A 242 -8.20 7.53 -9.11
CA HIS A 242 -7.71 8.91 -9.23
C HIS A 242 -6.19 9.01 -9.49
N THR A 243 -5.41 7.98 -9.17
CA THR A 243 -3.96 7.94 -9.43
C THR A 243 -3.61 7.36 -10.80
N LEU A 244 -4.57 6.71 -11.49
CA LEU A 244 -4.31 6.02 -12.76
C LEU A 244 -4.20 6.99 -13.94
N GLN A 245 -4.97 8.08 -13.91
CA GLN A 245 -5.12 9.03 -15.03
C GLN A 245 -5.42 8.34 -16.38
N ASP A 246 -6.10 7.19 -16.34
CA ASP A 246 -6.36 6.34 -17.51
C ASP A 246 -7.66 6.78 -18.22
N PRO A 247 -7.58 7.35 -19.45
CA PRO A 247 -8.77 7.73 -20.21
C PRO A 247 -9.59 6.51 -20.68
N GLN A 248 -9.00 5.32 -20.68
CA GLN A 248 -9.62 4.04 -21.06
C GLN A 248 -9.90 3.15 -19.85
N LEU A 249 -10.03 3.73 -18.65
CA LEU A 249 -10.21 3.02 -17.38
C LEU A 249 -11.16 1.82 -17.43
N HIS A 250 -12.35 2.00 -18.03
CA HIS A 250 -13.34 0.94 -18.11
C HIS A 250 -12.92 -0.20 -19.03
N ASP A 251 -12.20 0.10 -20.12
CA ASP A 251 -11.64 -0.89 -21.04
C ASP A 251 -10.50 -1.66 -20.37
N THR A 252 -9.59 -0.93 -19.71
CA THR A 252 -8.49 -1.52 -18.93
C THR A 252 -9.01 -2.47 -17.83
N LEU A 253 -10.05 -2.08 -17.09
CA LEU A 253 -10.65 -2.95 -16.08
C LEU A 253 -11.35 -4.15 -16.71
N ARG A 254 -12.08 -3.98 -17.81
CA ARG A 254 -12.73 -5.09 -18.54
C ARG A 254 -11.68 -6.10 -18.99
N ASP A 255 -10.58 -5.63 -19.56
CA ASP A 255 -9.51 -6.49 -20.10
C ASP A 255 -8.75 -7.19 -18.97
N LEU A 256 -8.52 -6.51 -17.84
CA LEU A 256 -8.03 -7.14 -16.61
C LEU A 256 -9.00 -8.25 -16.17
N LEU A 257 -10.29 -7.96 -16.01
CA LEU A 257 -11.28 -8.97 -15.58
C LEU A 257 -11.37 -10.16 -16.55
N ALA A 258 -11.25 -9.92 -17.86
CA ALA A 258 -11.22 -10.99 -18.87
C ALA A 258 -9.97 -11.87 -18.72
N SER A 259 -8.81 -11.27 -18.50
CA SER A 259 -7.54 -11.98 -18.31
C SER A 259 -7.47 -12.81 -17.03
N LEU A 260 -8.17 -12.37 -15.98
CA LEU A 260 -8.28 -13.13 -14.73
C LEU A 260 -9.21 -14.34 -14.90
N ARG A 261 -10.24 -14.23 -15.74
CA ARG A 261 -11.16 -15.33 -16.08
C ARG A 261 -10.59 -16.29 -17.14
N ALA A 262 -9.33 -16.15 -17.52
CA ALA A 262 -8.69 -17.07 -18.46
C ALA A 262 -8.85 -18.53 -17.99
N PRO A 263 -9.14 -19.48 -18.89
CA PRO A 263 -9.22 -20.89 -18.54
C PRO A 263 -7.95 -21.36 -17.83
N GLY A 264 -8.09 -22.21 -16.81
CA GLY A 264 -6.95 -22.71 -16.02
C GLY A 264 -6.92 -22.13 -14.61
N LYS A 265 -6.90 -20.79 -14.49
CA LYS A 265 -6.70 -20.00 -13.24
C LYS A 265 -7.59 -20.35 -12.05
N GLY A 266 -8.66 -21.12 -12.27
CA GLY A 266 -9.52 -21.63 -11.20
C GLY A 266 -10.36 -20.56 -10.51
N ILE A 267 -10.40 -19.34 -11.05
CA ILE A 267 -11.17 -18.23 -10.49
C ILE A 267 -12.49 -18.02 -11.25
N SER A 268 -13.54 -17.65 -10.53
CA SER A 268 -14.79 -17.15 -11.10
C SER A 268 -15.25 -15.93 -10.32
N ILE A 269 -15.66 -14.87 -11.02
CA ILE A 269 -16.03 -13.58 -10.43
C ILE A 269 -17.42 -13.19 -10.92
N ALA A 270 -18.31 -12.92 -9.98
CA ALA A 270 -19.64 -12.37 -10.21
C ALA A 270 -19.74 -10.98 -9.57
N ALA A 271 -20.17 -9.98 -10.33
CA ALA A 271 -20.36 -8.62 -9.85
C ALA A 271 -21.58 -8.01 -10.56
N ARG A 272 -22.60 -7.61 -9.80
CA ARG A 272 -23.83 -7.05 -10.38
C ARG A 272 -24.52 -6.07 -9.45
N VAL A 273 -25.06 -5.00 -10.03
CA VAL A 273 -25.94 -4.05 -9.35
C VAL A 273 -27.40 -4.48 -9.48
N TYR A 274 -28.05 -4.67 -8.34
CA TYR A 274 -29.49 -4.87 -8.25
C TYR A 274 -30.20 -3.63 -7.73
N LEU A 275 -31.45 -3.43 -8.15
CA LEU A 275 -32.31 -2.37 -7.63
C LEU A 275 -33.46 -3.03 -6.89
N ALA A 276 -33.73 -2.57 -5.67
CA ALA A 276 -34.86 -3.02 -4.89
C ALA A 276 -36.20 -2.73 -5.60
N ARG A 277 -37.23 -3.46 -5.18
CA ARG A 277 -38.58 -3.34 -5.73
C ARG A 277 -39.05 -1.88 -5.75
N ARG A 278 -39.73 -1.49 -6.84
CA ARG A 278 -40.32 -0.16 -7.10
C ARG A 278 -39.34 0.92 -7.59
N LEU A 279 -38.04 0.63 -7.64
CA LEU A 279 -37.11 1.47 -8.38
C LEU A 279 -37.19 1.13 -9.88
N ARG A 280 -37.17 2.16 -10.73
CA ARG A 280 -37.21 1.99 -12.18
C ARG A 280 -35.78 2.15 -12.69
N LEU A 281 -35.21 1.04 -13.16
CA LEU A 281 -33.91 1.01 -13.80
C LEU A 281 -33.97 1.79 -15.12
N LYS A 282 -33.07 2.76 -15.29
CA LYS A 282 -32.95 3.52 -16.53
C LYS A 282 -32.30 2.65 -17.63
N PRO A 283 -32.90 2.57 -18.84
CA PRO A 283 -32.35 1.81 -19.95
C PRO A 283 -30.94 2.26 -20.36
N GLU A 284 -30.63 3.55 -20.21
CA GLU A 284 -29.33 4.11 -20.57
C GLU A 284 -28.23 3.50 -19.69
N TYR A 285 -28.38 3.56 -18.36
CA TYR A 285 -27.42 2.97 -17.42
C TYR A 285 -27.28 1.46 -17.64
N PHE A 286 -28.41 0.76 -17.76
CA PHE A 286 -28.42 -0.66 -18.08
C PHE A 286 -27.59 -0.97 -19.35
N GLY A 287 -27.82 -0.22 -20.43
CA GLY A 287 -27.18 -0.44 -21.72
C GLY A 287 -25.67 -0.17 -21.69
N VAL A 288 -25.22 0.87 -20.99
CA VAL A 288 -23.78 1.14 -20.88
C VAL A 288 -23.06 0.08 -20.05
N VAL A 289 -23.63 -0.36 -18.91
CA VAL A 289 -23.02 -1.42 -18.08
C VAL A 289 -22.97 -2.76 -18.82
N GLU A 290 -24.06 -3.13 -19.51
CA GLU A 290 -24.10 -4.36 -20.29
C GLU A 290 -23.06 -4.33 -21.41
N LYS A 291 -22.99 -3.23 -22.17
CA LYS A 291 -22.03 -3.08 -23.25
C LYS A 291 -20.58 -3.18 -22.75
N GLN A 292 -20.29 -2.59 -21.58
CA GLN A 292 -18.94 -2.53 -21.06
C GLN A 292 -18.48 -3.82 -20.37
N TYR A 293 -19.34 -4.43 -19.55
CA TYR A 293 -18.95 -5.54 -18.67
C TYR A 293 -19.66 -6.86 -18.97
N GLY A 294 -20.57 -6.90 -19.95
CA GLY A 294 -21.35 -8.08 -20.27
C GLY A 294 -22.32 -8.51 -19.17
N VAL A 295 -22.58 -7.62 -18.19
CA VAL A 295 -23.48 -7.87 -17.07
C VAL A 295 -24.63 -6.87 -17.11
N ARG A 296 -25.85 -7.37 -16.97
CA ARG A 296 -27.07 -6.57 -16.98
C ARG A 296 -27.47 -6.18 -15.56
N PRO A 297 -27.46 -4.91 -15.12
CA PRO A 297 -28.14 -4.51 -13.89
C PRO A 297 -29.61 -4.94 -13.88
N LYS A 298 -30.19 -5.22 -12.71
CA LYS A 298 -31.56 -5.76 -12.64
C LYS A 298 -32.40 -5.18 -11.52
N ALA A 299 -33.63 -4.78 -11.86
CA ALA A 299 -34.66 -4.44 -10.89
C ALA A 299 -35.34 -5.70 -10.36
N LEU A 300 -35.52 -5.75 -9.04
CA LEU A 300 -36.09 -6.86 -8.30
C LEU A 300 -37.61 -6.71 -8.13
N MET A 301 -38.30 -7.83 -7.90
CA MET A 301 -39.75 -7.88 -7.81
C MET A 301 -40.27 -7.94 -6.36
N GLY A 302 -39.40 -8.24 -5.40
CA GLY A 302 -39.71 -8.37 -3.98
C GLY A 302 -39.89 -9.83 -3.53
N GLY A 303 -39.51 -10.10 -2.28
CA GLY A 303 -39.83 -11.34 -1.58
C GLY A 303 -38.91 -12.51 -1.93
N ALA A 304 -39.40 -13.75 -1.76
CA ALA A 304 -38.60 -14.96 -1.96
C ALA A 304 -38.07 -15.14 -3.40
N LYS A 305 -38.79 -14.59 -4.40
CA LYS A 305 -38.35 -14.64 -5.81
C LYS A 305 -37.02 -13.92 -6.03
N ASP A 306 -36.75 -12.85 -5.31
CA ASP A 306 -35.50 -12.10 -5.42
C ASP A 306 -34.31 -12.91 -4.88
N VAL A 307 -34.52 -13.66 -3.80
CA VAL A 307 -33.49 -14.54 -3.22
C VAL A 307 -33.09 -15.61 -4.22
N ASN A 308 -34.08 -16.25 -4.85
CA ASN A 308 -33.84 -17.27 -5.86
C ASN A 308 -33.13 -16.67 -7.08
N GLU A 309 -33.62 -15.54 -7.61
CA GLU A 309 -32.98 -14.84 -8.73
C GLU A 309 -31.50 -14.53 -8.47
N ILE A 310 -31.18 -13.98 -7.30
CA ILE A 310 -29.80 -13.63 -6.94
C ILE A 310 -28.95 -14.89 -6.77
N ASN A 311 -29.46 -15.90 -6.05
CA ASN A 311 -28.73 -17.15 -5.84
C ASN A 311 -28.48 -17.89 -7.15
N ASP A 312 -29.49 -18.01 -8.02
CA ASP A 312 -29.38 -18.68 -9.32
C ASP A 312 -28.39 -17.96 -10.23
N TRP A 313 -28.45 -16.63 -10.29
CA TRP A 313 -27.50 -15.85 -11.08
C TRP A 313 -26.07 -15.98 -10.56
N VAL A 314 -25.83 -15.84 -9.26
CA VAL A 314 -24.48 -16.00 -8.67
C VAL A 314 -23.97 -17.41 -8.89
N LYS A 315 -24.81 -18.42 -8.70
CA LYS A 315 -24.48 -19.83 -8.93
C LYS A 315 -24.08 -20.07 -10.38
N GLN A 316 -24.82 -19.51 -11.34
CA GLN A 316 -24.48 -19.60 -12.76
C GLN A 316 -23.13 -18.94 -13.07
N GLN A 317 -22.90 -17.72 -12.58
CA GLN A 317 -21.65 -16.98 -12.82
C GLN A 317 -20.41 -17.62 -12.18
N THR A 318 -20.61 -18.49 -11.18
CA THR A 318 -19.53 -19.13 -10.42
C THR A 318 -19.43 -20.64 -10.68
N GLY A 319 -20.01 -21.12 -11.78
CA GLY A 319 -19.92 -22.54 -12.17
C GLY A 319 -20.52 -23.50 -11.13
N GLY A 320 -21.53 -23.05 -10.38
CA GLY A 320 -22.19 -23.84 -9.35
C GLY A 320 -21.53 -23.82 -7.97
N LYS A 321 -20.43 -23.06 -7.79
CA LYS A 321 -19.57 -23.17 -6.60
C LYS A 321 -19.89 -22.18 -5.49
N VAL A 322 -20.42 -21.01 -5.82
CA VAL A 322 -20.99 -20.09 -4.83
C VAL A 322 -22.50 -20.30 -4.81
N ASP A 323 -22.94 -21.18 -3.91
CA ASP A 323 -24.37 -21.44 -3.69
C ASP A 323 -24.88 -20.67 -2.47
N ARG A 324 -26.20 -20.50 -2.35
CA ARG A 324 -26.87 -19.80 -1.24
C ARG A 324 -26.20 -18.46 -0.90
N PHE A 325 -26.03 -17.60 -1.91
CA PHE A 325 -25.41 -16.28 -1.75
C PHE A 325 -26.15 -15.44 -0.70
N MET A 326 -27.47 -15.43 -0.75
CA MET A 326 -28.33 -14.88 0.31
C MET A 326 -29.20 -15.97 0.92
N SER A 327 -29.35 -15.92 2.25
CA SER A 327 -30.28 -16.75 3.02
C SER A 327 -31.57 -16.03 3.39
N LYS A 328 -31.58 -14.70 3.32
CA LYS A 328 -32.72 -13.85 3.70
C LYS A 328 -33.09 -12.92 2.54
N PRO A 329 -34.38 -12.60 2.38
CA PRO A 329 -34.80 -11.55 1.45
C PRO A 329 -34.19 -10.20 1.82
N LEU A 330 -33.97 -9.37 0.80
CA LEU A 330 -33.60 -7.97 0.98
C LEU A 330 -34.73 -7.23 1.72
N GLY A 331 -34.34 -6.24 2.53
CA GLY A 331 -35.29 -5.35 3.20
C GLY A 331 -36.18 -4.59 2.20
N ARG A 332 -37.37 -4.16 2.66
CA ARG A 332 -38.34 -3.47 1.78
C ARG A 332 -37.81 -2.15 1.19
N ASN A 333 -36.81 -1.52 1.83
CA ASN A 333 -36.23 -0.23 1.46
C ASN A 333 -34.75 -0.35 1.07
N SER A 334 -34.32 -1.49 0.52
CA SER A 334 -32.90 -1.78 0.22
C SER A 334 -32.29 -0.95 -0.93
N GLY A 335 -33.03 -0.02 -1.53
CA GLY A 335 -32.48 0.91 -2.52
C GLY A 335 -31.71 0.22 -3.65
N VAL A 336 -30.47 0.66 -3.89
CA VAL A 336 -29.51 0.00 -4.79
C VAL A 336 -28.67 -0.99 -3.97
N VAL A 337 -28.49 -2.19 -4.52
CA VAL A 337 -27.82 -3.33 -3.89
C VAL A 337 -26.75 -3.88 -4.83
N PRO A 338 -25.51 -3.39 -4.76
CA PRO A 338 -24.39 -4.06 -5.39
C PRO A 338 -24.08 -5.37 -4.66
N LEU A 339 -23.70 -6.37 -5.44
CA LEU A 339 -23.16 -7.61 -4.90
C LEU A 339 -21.90 -8.03 -5.64
N GLY A 340 -20.96 -8.58 -4.88
CA GLY A 340 -19.75 -9.24 -5.37
C GLY A 340 -19.69 -10.66 -4.85
N ALA A 341 -19.32 -11.59 -5.73
CA ALA A 341 -18.99 -12.93 -5.33
C ALA A 341 -17.75 -13.42 -6.08
N ALA A 342 -16.97 -14.27 -5.43
CA ALA A 342 -15.88 -14.96 -6.09
C ALA A 342 -15.75 -16.40 -5.61
N TYR A 343 -15.31 -17.25 -6.53
CA TYR A 343 -14.85 -18.59 -6.23
C TYR A 343 -13.41 -18.74 -6.69
N PHE A 344 -12.59 -19.42 -5.89
CA PHE A 344 -11.25 -19.83 -6.30
C PHE A 344 -10.99 -21.28 -5.96
N LYS A 345 -10.57 -22.04 -6.97
CA LYS A 345 -10.00 -23.37 -6.83
C LYS A 345 -8.51 -23.31 -7.10
N GLY A 346 -7.74 -23.31 -6.02
CA GLY A 346 -6.28 -23.33 -6.12
C GLY A 346 -5.77 -24.69 -6.58
N LYS A 347 -4.80 -24.69 -7.49
CA LYS A 347 -4.06 -25.88 -7.94
C LYS A 347 -2.58 -25.66 -7.73
N TRP A 348 -1.94 -26.53 -6.97
CA TRP A 348 -0.50 -26.45 -6.76
C TRP A 348 0.25 -26.90 -8.02
N ILE A 349 1.42 -26.32 -8.28
CA ILE A 349 2.33 -26.87 -9.29
C ILE A 349 2.79 -28.25 -8.81
N THR A 350 3.35 -28.31 -7.59
CA THR A 350 3.84 -29.54 -6.98
C THR A 350 2.77 -30.15 -6.09
N ARG A 351 2.45 -31.43 -6.34
CA ARG A 351 1.53 -32.19 -5.48
C ARG A 351 2.12 -32.39 -4.08
N PHE A 352 1.30 -32.26 -3.04
CA PHE A 352 1.66 -32.65 -1.67
C PHE A 352 1.62 -34.17 -1.51
N SER A 353 2.66 -34.76 -0.91
CA SER A 353 2.77 -36.22 -0.73
C SER A 353 1.81 -36.73 0.36
N GLN A 354 1.59 -35.91 1.39
CA GLN A 354 0.59 -36.15 2.43
C GLN A 354 -0.44 -35.03 2.42
N SER A 355 -1.73 -35.39 2.45
CA SER A 355 -2.82 -34.41 2.55
C SER A 355 -3.95 -34.97 3.39
N GLY A 356 -4.45 -34.14 4.32
CA GLY A 356 -5.56 -34.49 5.21
C GLY A 356 -5.15 -35.11 6.55
N ALA A 357 -3.84 -35.20 6.84
CA ALA A 357 -3.37 -35.65 8.16
C ALA A 357 -3.81 -34.65 9.24
N MET A 358 -4.38 -35.15 10.34
CA MET A 358 -4.87 -34.29 11.42
C MET A 358 -3.72 -33.92 12.35
N GLU A 359 -3.37 -32.65 12.41
CA GLU A 359 -2.26 -32.13 13.22
C GLU A 359 -2.70 -30.92 14.05
N ASP A 360 -1.90 -30.59 15.06
CA ASP A 360 -2.16 -29.47 15.94
C ASP A 360 -1.89 -28.14 15.22
N PHE A 361 -2.87 -27.26 15.30
CA PHE A 361 -2.78 -25.83 14.99
C PHE A 361 -2.94 -25.05 16.28
N GLN A 362 -1.91 -24.27 16.59
CA GLN A 362 -1.78 -23.46 17.79
C GLN A 362 -2.74 -22.27 17.71
N LEU A 363 -3.47 -22.03 18.79
CA LEU A 363 -4.38 -20.90 18.94
C LEU A 363 -3.81 -19.96 20.00
N ASP A 364 -3.93 -18.66 19.77
CA ASP A 364 -3.48 -17.64 20.72
C ASP A 364 -4.29 -17.74 22.03
N GLY A 365 -3.61 -18.05 23.14
CA GLY A 365 -4.21 -18.19 24.46
C GLY A 365 -5.22 -19.33 24.62
N GLU A 366 -5.35 -20.24 23.64
CA GLU A 366 -6.33 -21.34 23.63
C GLU A 366 -5.67 -22.70 23.37
N VAL A 367 -6.39 -23.78 23.69
CA VAL A 367 -5.94 -25.14 23.37
C VAL A 367 -5.91 -25.34 21.85
N SER A 368 -4.80 -25.88 21.36
CA SER A 368 -4.60 -26.22 19.94
C SER A 368 -5.79 -26.96 19.33
N ALA A 369 -6.08 -26.66 18.07
CA ALA A 369 -7.11 -27.34 17.30
C ALA A 369 -6.47 -28.37 16.37
N ARG A 370 -7.03 -29.60 16.33
CA ARG A 370 -6.62 -30.56 15.30
C ARG A 370 -7.28 -30.26 13.97
N ILE A 371 -6.48 -30.05 12.93
CA ILE A 371 -6.95 -29.71 11.58
C ILE A 371 -6.23 -30.54 10.51
N PRO A 372 -6.87 -30.73 9.33
CA PRO A 372 -6.20 -31.37 8.21
C PRO A 372 -5.07 -30.47 7.68
N MET A 373 -3.86 -30.99 7.69
CA MET A 373 -2.67 -30.39 7.07
C MET A 373 -2.30 -31.13 5.79
N MET A 374 -1.52 -30.46 4.94
CA MET A 374 -0.81 -31.06 3.82
C MET A 374 0.68 -30.80 3.97
N GLN A 375 1.49 -31.82 3.65
CA GLN A 375 2.92 -31.82 3.86
C GLN A 375 3.66 -32.31 2.62
N GLN A 376 4.81 -31.68 2.37
CA GLN A 376 5.76 -32.13 1.37
C GLN A 376 7.17 -31.77 1.82
N ASP A 377 8.06 -32.75 1.72
CA ASP A 377 9.49 -32.54 1.95
C ASP A 377 10.11 -31.94 0.68
N ASN A 378 11.09 -31.04 0.85
CA ASN A 378 11.85 -30.46 -0.26
C ASN A 378 10.93 -29.80 -1.33
N TYR A 379 9.98 -28.97 -0.88
CA TYR A 379 9.07 -28.21 -1.75
C TYR A 379 9.73 -26.88 -2.20
N PRO A 380 9.69 -26.54 -3.50
CA PRO A 380 10.26 -25.29 -4.01
C PRO A 380 9.37 -24.10 -3.67
N VAL A 381 9.90 -23.15 -2.90
CA VAL A 381 9.21 -21.91 -2.51
C VAL A 381 10.19 -20.74 -2.60
N LYS A 382 9.69 -19.50 -2.57
CA LYS A 382 10.53 -18.35 -2.19
C LYS A 382 10.23 -17.96 -0.75
N MET A 383 11.25 -17.66 0.04
CA MET A 383 11.10 -17.31 1.46
C MET A 383 11.95 -16.10 1.85
N GLY A 384 11.53 -15.45 2.93
CA GLY A 384 12.23 -14.36 3.58
C GLY A 384 11.68 -14.12 4.98
N VAL A 385 12.51 -13.55 5.83
CA VAL A 385 12.13 -13.12 7.18
C VAL A 385 12.07 -11.60 7.16
N ASP A 386 11.01 -11.05 7.72
CA ASP A 386 10.85 -9.62 7.93
C ASP A 386 10.85 -9.33 9.43
N PRO A 387 11.99 -8.89 10.00
CA PRO A 387 12.12 -8.61 11.43
C PRO A 387 11.24 -7.45 11.91
N ASP A 388 10.97 -6.48 11.04
CA ASP A 388 10.16 -5.30 11.38
C ASP A 388 8.68 -5.69 11.51
N LEU A 389 8.23 -6.65 10.71
CA LEU A 389 6.89 -7.25 10.80
C LEU A 389 6.80 -8.43 11.78
N GLY A 390 7.94 -8.95 12.26
CA GLY A 390 8.01 -10.14 13.12
C GLY A 390 7.38 -11.37 12.46
N CYS A 391 7.64 -11.57 11.16
CA CYS A 391 7.04 -12.68 10.42
C CYS A 391 7.98 -13.31 9.39
N THR A 392 7.75 -14.60 9.13
CA THR A 392 8.37 -15.33 8.02
C THR A 392 7.37 -15.43 6.86
N ILE A 393 7.79 -14.94 5.69
CA ILE A 393 6.97 -14.84 4.49
C ILE A 393 7.39 -15.92 3.49
N ALA A 394 6.42 -16.62 2.91
CA ALA A 394 6.65 -17.57 1.82
C ALA A 394 5.76 -17.25 0.62
N GLN A 395 6.35 -17.23 -0.59
CA GLN A 395 5.62 -17.23 -1.86
C GLN A 395 5.66 -18.65 -2.45
N ILE A 396 4.48 -19.23 -2.65
CA ILE A 396 4.28 -20.59 -3.16
C ILE A 396 3.63 -20.48 -4.53
N GLN A 397 4.32 -20.99 -5.55
CA GLN A 397 3.84 -20.95 -6.92
C GLN A 397 2.72 -21.98 -7.18
N MET A 398 1.71 -21.54 -7.91
CA MET A 398 0.52 -22.31 -8.29
C MET A 398 0.43 -22.40 -9.82
N GLN A 399 -0.46 -23.26 -10.32
CA GLN A 399 -0.67 -23.36 -11.77
C GLN A 399 -1.28 -22.08 -12.33
N ASP A 400 -1.11 -21.88 -13.64
CA ASP A 400 -1.79 -20.84 -14.43
C ASP A 400 -1.44 -19.39 -14.02
N ASP A 401 -0.15 -19.13 -13.75
CA ASP A 401 0.41 -17.81 -13.39
C ASP A 401 -0.24 -17.21 -12.12
N VAL A 402 -0.47 -18.05 -11.12
CA VAL A 402 -0.97 -17.66 -9.80
C VAL A 402 0.05 -18.01 -8.74
N SER A 403 0.16 -17.19 -7.70
CA SER A 403 0.92 -17.53 -6.50
C SER A 403 0.13 -17.26 -5.23
N MET A 404 0.51 -17.95 -4.15
CA MET A 404 0.04 -17.67 -2.81
C MET A 404 1.19 -17.15 -1.96
N PHE A 405 0.99 -16.01 -1.33
CA PHE A 405 1.88 -15.53 -0.27
C PHE A 405 1.26 -15.90 1.07
N VAL A 406 2.09 -16.39 1.99
CA VAL A 406 1.72 -16.66 3.38
C VAL A 406 2.63 -15.84 4.29
N PHE A 407 2.02 -15.07 5.17
CA PHE A 407 2.67 -14.28 6.21
C PHE A 407 2.41 -14.99 7.52
N LEU A 408 3.48 -15.56 8.08
CA LEU A 408 3.41 -16.35 9.31
C LEU A 408 4.15 -15.59 10.41
N PRO A 409 3.44 -14.97 11.38
CA PRO A 409 4.06 -14.36 12.55
C PRO A 409 4.99 -15.33 13.27
N ASP A 410 6.06 -14.83 13.86
CA ASP A 410 7.04 -15.69 14.55
C ASP A 410 6.42 -16.31 15.81
N ASP A 411 5.63 -15.52 16.55
CA ASP A 411 4.88 -15.95 17.72
C ASP A 411 3.47 -16.45 17.37
N VAL A 412 2.86 -17.21 18.29
CA VAL A 412 1.44 -17.56 18.22
C VAL A 412 0.62 -16.34 18.66
N THR A 413 0.13 -15.56 17.71
CA THR A 413 -0.60 -14.33 18.00
C THR A 413 -1.75 -14.11 17.02
N GLN A 414 -2.88 -13.60 17.49
CA GLN A 414 -3.94 -13.07 16.62
C GLN A 414 -3.66 -11.65 16.14
N ASN A 415 -2.71 -10.95 16.76
CA ASN A 415 -2.32 -9.61 16.37
C ASN A 415 -1.43 -9.65 15.13
N MET A 416 -2.01 -9.34 13.98
CA MET A 416 -1.32 -9.18 12.70
C MET A 416 -1.36 -7.73 12.20
N THR A 417 -1.62 -6.75 13.07
CA THR A 417 -1.87 -5.36 12.66
C THR A 417 -0.71 -4.76 11.86
N LEU A 418 0.55 -5.01 12.26
CA LEU A 418 1.72 -4.52 11.50
C LEU A 418 1.78 -5.09 10.08
N VAL A 419 1.52 -6.39 9.93
CA VAL A 419 1.45 -7.04 8.61
C VAL A 419 0.29 -6.43 7.82
N GLU A 420 -0.91 -6.33 8.42
CA GLU A 420 -2.11 -5.78 7.79
C GLU A 420 -1.92 -4.33 7.29
N GLU A 421 -1.22 -3.50 8.07
CA GLU A 421 -0.91 -2.08 7.76
C GLU A 421 0.12 -1.91 6.64
N SER A 422 1.08 -2.83 6.53
CA SER A 422 2.12 -2.78 5.50
C SER A 422 1.66 -3.27 4.11
N LEU A 423 0.49 -3.92 4.01
CA LEU A 423 0.00 -4.44 2.73
C LEU A 423 -0.39 -3.32 1.75
N THR A 424 0.44 -3.16 0.72
CA THR A 424 0.15 -2.41 -0.52
C THR A 424 0.52 -3.23 -1.75
N ALA A 425 0.08 -2.79 -2.93
CA ALA A 425 0.46 -3.42 -4.18
C ALA A 425 1.98 -3.38 -4.39
N GLU A 426 2.63 -2.26 -4.08
CA GLU A 426 4.08 -2.06 -4.15
C GLU A 426 4.81 -3.01 -3.20
N PHE A 427 4.43 -3.05 -1.92
CA PHE A 427 5.06 -3.92 -0.94
C PHE A 427 5.02 -5.40 -1.37
N VAL A 428 3.87 -5.88 -1.86
CA VAL A 428 3.74 -7.27 -2.32
C VAL A 428 4.50 -7.52 -3.63
N GLN A 429 4.65 -6.50 -4.48
CA GLN A 429 5.50 -6.58 -5.66
C GLN A 429 6.98 -6.69 -5.27
N ASP A 430 7.44 -5.89 -4.32
CA ASP A 430 8.80 -5.93 -3.80
C ASP A 430 9.11 -7.28 -3.14
N LEU A 431 8.18 -7.85 -2.36
CA LEU A 431 8.31 -9.21 -1.84
C LEU A 431 8.52 -10.24 -2.95
N SER A 432 7.77 -10.16 -4.05
CA SER A 432 7.93 -11.11 -5.18
C SER A 432 9.34 -11.09 -5.79
N MET A 433 10.01 -9.93 -5.73
CA MET A 433 11.36 -9.72 -6.26
C MET A 433 12.47 -10.05 -5.24
N THR A 434 12.22 -9.84 -3.95
CA THR A 434 13.23 -9.93 -2.88
C THR A 434 13.23 -11.26 -2.13
N LEU A 435 12.12 -12.02 -2.13
CA LEU A 435 12.07 -13.35 -1.52
C LEU A 435 13.00 -14.32 -2.25
N HIS A 436 13.74 -15.12 -1.49
CA HIS A 436 14.81 -15.96 -2.01
C HIS A 436 14.29 -17.37 -2.34
N PRO A 437 14.57 -17.92 -3.54
CA PRO A 437 14.23 -19.30 -3.87
C PRO A 437 14.95 -20.28 -2.95
N VAL A 438 14.19 -21.17 -2.30
CA VAL A 438 14.70 -22.21 -1.40
C VAL A 438 13.92 -23.51 -1.60
N GLN A 439 14.49 -24.60 -1.12
CA GLN A 439 13.74 -25.82 -0.86
C GLN A 439 13.43 -25.88 0.64
N ALA A 440 12.21 -26.25 1.02
CA ALA A 440 11.82 -26.37 2.42
C ALA A 440 10.90 -27.58 2.66
N ALA A 441 10.93 -28.12 3.88
CA ALA A 441 9.83 -28.96 4.36
C ALA A 441 8.61 -28.06 4.59
N LEU A 442 7.60 -28.17 3.73
CA LEU A 442 6.45 -27.28 3.70
C LEU A 442 5.24 -27.99 4.31
N THR A 443 4.65 -27.37 5.35
CA THR A 443 3.39 -27.83 5.96
C THR A 443 2.37 -26.70 5.94
N LEU A 444 1.21 -26.95 5.33
CA LEU A 444 0.12 -25.98 5.18
C LEU A 444 -1.23 -26.55 5.64
N PRO A 445 -2.13 -25.72 6.21
CA PRO A 445 -3.51 -26.09 6.43
C PRO A 445 -4.24 -26.35 5.11
N VAL A 446 -5.11 -27.36 5.08
CA VAL A 446 -6.04 -27.56 3.96
C VAL A 446 -7.13 -26.48 4.04
N LEU A 447 -7.06 -25.49 3.15
CA LEU A 447 -8.01 -24.38 3.11
C LEU A 447 -9.27 -24.72 2.31
N LYS A 448 -10.41 -24.69 2.98
CA LYS A 448 -11.73 -24.80 2.35
C LYS A 448 -12.77 -23.99 3.12
N PHE A 449 -13.22 -22.85 2.59
CA PHE A 449 -14.15 -21.99 3.33
C PHE A 449 -15.20 -21.35 2.44
N SER A 450 -16.29 -20.92 3.08
CA SER A 450 -17.34 -20.07 2.52
C SER A 450 -17.57 -18.92 3.49
N TYR A 451 -17.35 -17.69 3.04
CA TYR A 451 -17.45 -16.48 3.85
C TYR A 451 -18.42 -15.50 3.22
N SER A 452 -19.28 -14.88 4.01
CA SER A 452 -20.28 -13.92 3.54
C SER A 452 -20.38 -12.76 4.51
N THR A 453 -20.40 -11.54 3.98
CA THR A 453 -20.50 -10.32 4.79
C THR A 453 -21.20 -9.21 4.01
N ASP A 454 -21.84 -8.30 4.72
CA ASP A 454 -22.22 -7.00 4.17
C ASP A 454 -21.07 -6.03 4.42
N LEU A 455 -20.55 -5.43 3.35
CA LEU A 455 -19.43 -4.49 3.40
C LEU A 455 -19.89 -3.03 3.47
N LEU A 456 -21.20 -2.77 3.39
CA LEU A 456 -21.75 -1.41 3.47
C LEU A 456 -21.24 -0.63 4.70
N PRO A 457 -21.17 -1.21 5.92
CA PRO A 457 -20.70 -0.49 7.10
C PRO A 457 -19.23 -0.07 7.05
N LEU A 458 -18.44 -0.64 6.13
CA LEU A 458 -17.01 -0.34 5.98
C LEU A 458 -16.75 0.78 4.99
N LEU A 459 -17.74 1.20 4.19
CA LEU A 459 -17.53 2.22 3.17
C LEU A 459 -17.18 3.58 3.79
N THR A 460 -17.64 3.87 5.00
CA THR A 460 -17.21 5.06 5.79
C THR A 460 -15.71 5.00 6.10
N ASP A 461 -15.21 3.84 6.52
CA ASP A 461 -13.79 3.64 6.81
C ASP A 461 -12.91 3.80 5.54
N LEU A 462 -13.53 3.68 4.36
CA LEU A 462 -12.91 3.89 3.04
C LEU A 462 -13.11 5.32 2.49
N GLY A 463 -13.61 6.24 3.31
CA GLY A 463 -13.80 7.65 2.95
C GLY A 463 -15.00 7.93 2.07
N LEU A 464 -16.04 7.08 2.11
CA LEU A 464 -17.28 7.25 1.36
C LEU A 464 -18.42 7.81 2.21
N ASP A 465 -18.13 8.52 3.31
CA ASP A 465 -19.14 9.12 4.19
C ASP A 465 -20.06 10.09 3.44
N GLU A 466 -19.47 10.99 2.65
CA GLU A 466 -20.21 11.97 1.84
C GLU A 466 -21.06 11.26 0.77
N PHE A 467 -20.53 10.22 0.15
CA PHE A 467 -21.25 9.39 -0.81
C PHE A 467 -22.44 8.67 -0.15
N LEU A 468 -22.29 8.12 1.05
CA LEU A 468 -23.38 7.46 1.76
C LEU A 468 -24.46 8.44 2.24
N ALA A 469 -24.08 9.68 2.54
CA ALA A 469 -25.01 10.73 2.91
C ALA A 469 -25.89 11.16 1.72
N ASP A 470 -25.29 11.36 0.55
CA ASP A 470 -25.98 11.68 -0.71
C ASP A 470 -25.36 10.92 -1.89
N THR A 471 -25.89 9.73 -2.17
CA THR A 471 -25.30 8.84 -3.19
C THR A 471 -25.44 9.38 -4.61
N ASP A 472 -26.41 10.26 -4.87
CA ASP A 472 -26.76 10.77 -6.20
C ASP A 472 -26.67 9.72 -7.33
N LEU A 473 -27.53 8.70 -7.24
CA LEU A 473 -27.64 7.60 -8.21
C LEU A 473 -28.70 7.88 -9.28
N THR A 474 -28.87 9.15 -9.62
CA THR A 474 -29.94 9.64 -10.51
C THR A 474 -29.83 9.10 -11.93
N ARG A 475 -28.66 8.64 -12.38
CA ARG A 475 -28.49 7.95 -13.68
C ARG A 475 -28.90 6.48 -13.64
N ILE A 476 -28.95 5.85 -12.46
CA ILE A 476 -29.48 4.49 -12.28
C ILE A 476 -31.00 4.50 -12.30
N THR A 477 -31.61 5.45 -11.58
CA THR A 477 -33.06 5.53 -11.40
C THR A 477 -33.48 6.98 -11.11
N SER A 478 -34.68 7.38 -11.59
CA SER A 478 -35.20 8.74 -11.33
C SER A 478 -35.74 8.90 -9.90
N GLN A 479 -36.01 7.79 -9.22
CA GLN A 479 -36.45 7.80 -7.83
C GLN A 479 -35.27 8.02 -6.89
N THR A 480 -35.48 8.73 -5.78
CA THR A 480 -34.47 8.81 -4.72
C THR A 480 -34.11 7.41 -4.24
N ALA A 481 -32.85 7.04 -4.41
CA ALA A 481 -32.32 5.75 -4.02
C ALA A 481 -31.05 5.95 -3.19
N LYS A 482 -30.86 5.06 -2.21
CA LYS A 482 -29.64 4.96 -1.40
C LYS A 482 -29.02 3.59 -1.61
N LEU A 483 -27.78 3.42 -1.15
CA LEU A 483 -27.16 2.11 -1.05
C LEU A 483 -27.77 1.35 0.13
N GLY A 484 -28.41 0.19 -0.11
CA GLY A 484 -29.05 -0.57 0.97
C GLY A 484 -28.18 -1.65 1.58
N SER A 485 -27.23 -2.19 0.83
CA SER A 485 -26.24 -3.17 1.27
C SER A 485 -25.16 -3.33 0.19
N LEU A 486 -23.97 -3.79 0.56
CA LEU A 486 -22.91 -4.22 -0.36
C LEU A 486 -22.56 -5.66 -0.01
N ASN A 487 -23.30 -6.60 -0.61
CA ASN A 487 -23.18 -8.01 -0.25
C ASN A 487 -21.95 -8.64 -0.90
N HIS A 488 -21.13 -9.31 -0.09
CA HIS A 488 -19.93 -10.01 -0.56
C HIS A 488 -19.94 -11.46 -0.12
N LYS A 489 -19.64 -12.38 -1.04
CA LYS A 489 -19.44 -13.80 -0.71
C LYS A 489 -18.26 -14.40 -1.44
N VAL A 490 -17.40 -15.08 -0.70
CA VAL A 490 -16.27 -15.81 -1.27
C VAL A 490 -16.30 -17.27 -0.87
N VAL A 491 -15.93 -18.12 -1.81
CA VAL A 491 -15.70 -19.54 -1.59
C VAL A 491 -14.32 -19.89 -2.12
N MET A 492 -13.54 -20.58 -1.30
CA MET A 492 -12.20 -21.02 -1.67
C MET A 492 -12.05 -22.49 -1.34
N GLU A 493 -11.47 -23.24 -2.26
CA GLU A 493 -11.02 -24.61 -2.02
C GLU A 493 -9.63 -24.81 -2.61
N MET A 494 -8.71 -25.34 -1.82
CA MET A 494 -7.40 -25.75 -2.31
C MET A 494 -7.46 -27.23 -2.66
N ALA A 495 -7.14 -27.57 -3.91
CA ALA A 495 -6.95 -28.96 -4.28
C ALA A 495 -5.54 -29.39 -3.85
N PRO A 496 -5.38 -30.58 -3.23
CA PRO A 496 -4.04 -31.14 -3.00
C PRO A 496 -3.38 -31.63 -4.30
N GLU A 497 -4.10 -31.56 -5.42
CA GLU A 497 -3.69 -32.02 -6.74
C GLU A 497 -2.66 -31.05 -7.37
N GLY A 498 -1.64 -31.64 -7.98
CA GLY A 498 -0.56 -30.99 -8.72
C GLY A 498 0.17 -32.04 -9.55
N THR A 499 1.12 -31.65 -10.39
CA THR A 499 2.02 -32.62 -11.03
C THR A 499 2.94 -33.20 -9.96
N GLN A 500 3.20 -34.51 -10.05
CA GLN A 500 4.15 -35.15 -9.16
C GLN A 500 5.53 -34.63 -9.52
N TYR A 501 6.11 -33.79 -8.65
CA TYR A 501 7.52 -33.45 -8.78
C TYR A 501 8.32 -34.74 -8.60
N ALA A 502 9.30 -34.98 -9.46
CA ALA A 502 10.19 -36.11 -9.29
C ALA A 502 10.84 -35.96 -7.92
N SER A 503 10.49 -36.86 -6.99
CA SER A 503 11.14 -36.96 -5.68
C SER A 503 12.58 -37.39 -5.96
N SER A 504 13.45 -36.41 -6.24
CA SER A 504 14.88 -36.63 -6.29
C SER A 504 15.36 -36.63 -4.85
N SER A 505 15.33 -37.82 -4.26
CA SER A 505 16.09 -38.21 -3.07
C SER A 505 15.59 -37.62 -1.75
N HIS A 506 15.55 -38.47 -0.72
CA HIS A 506 15.26 -38.15 0.68
C HIS A 506 16.39 -37.31 1.31
N VAL A 507 16.66 -36.14 0.72
CA VAL A 507 17.56 -35.16 1.31
C VAL A 507 16.75 -34.45 2.38
N HIS A 508 17.08 -34.70 3.65
CA HIS A 508 16.55 -33.93 4.76
C HIS A 508 16.93 -32.47 4.57
N THR A 509 15.96 -31.63 4.18
CA THR A 509 16.16 -30.19 4.09
C THR A 509 16.12 -29.62 5.51
N PRO A 510 17.14 -28.85 5.94
CA PRO A 510 17.14 -28.27 7.29
C PRO A 510 16.11 -27.15 7.48
N LEU A 511 15.64 -26.56 6.38
CA LEU A 511 14.66 -25.48 6.41
C LEU A 511 13.23 -26.04 6.44
N SER A 512 12.45 -25.61 7.42
CA SER A 512 11.05 -25.99 7.60
C SER A 512 10.18 -24.74 7.62
N TYR A 513 9.09 -24.74 6.86
CA TYR A 513 8.06 -23.72 6.91
C TYR A 513 6.72 -24.36 7.23
N ARG A 514 6.30 -24.21 8.49
CA ARG A 514 5.12 -24.86 9.06
C ARG A 514 4.09 -23.82 9.46
N VAL A 515 2.97 -23.81 8.74
CA VAL A 515 1.86 -22.88 8.98
C VAL A 515 0.87 -23.54 9.95
N ASP A 516 1.23 -23.55 11.23
CA ASP A 516 0.48 -24.22 12.31
C ASP A 516 0.01 -23.27 13.40
N ARG A 517 -0.08 -21.98 13.11
CA ARG A 517 -0.55 -20.92 14.01
C ARG A 517 -1.20 -19.80 13.19
N PRO A 518 -1.85 -18.79 13.80
CA PRO A 518 -2.56 -17.75 13.05
C PRO A 518 -1.68 -17.12 11.96
N PHE A 519 -2.25 -16.90 10.79
CA PHE A 519 -1.52 -16.41 9.63
C PHE A 519 -2.41 -15.58 8.70
N LEU A 520 -1.77 -14.78 7.86
CA LEU A 520 -2.39 -14.07 6.76
C LEU A 520 -1.93 -14.71 5.44
N PHE A 521 -2.82 -14.79 4.47
CA PHE A 521 -2.45 -15.19 3.11
C PHE A 521 -3.06 -14.25 2.08
N LEU A 522 -2.43 -14.18 0.91
CA LEU A 522 -3.02 -13.60 -0.28
C LEU A 522 -2.75 -14.48 -1.49
N VAL A 523 -3.64 -14.43 -2.46
CA VAL A 523 -3.53 -15.11 -3.76
C VAL A 523 -3.43 -14.03 -4.82
N ARG A 524 -2.40 -14.13 -5.66
CA ARG A 524 -2.02 -13.09 -6.62
C ARG A 524 -1.92 -13.65 -8.02
N ASP A 525 -2.41 -12.88 -9.00
CA ASP A 525 -2.14 -13.12 -10.42
C ASP A 525 -0.73 -12.59 -10.75
N GLU A 526 0.20 -13.46 -11.15
CA GLU A 526 1.59 -13.07 -11.43
C GLU A 526 1.70 -12.15 -12.65
N ALA A 527 0.87 -12.37 -13.67
CA ALA A 527 0.96 -11.64 -14.93
C ALA A 527 0.54 -10.16 -14.82
N SER A 528 -0.49 -9.86 -14.03
CA SER A 528 -0.95 -8.48 -13.81
C SER A 528 -0.59 -7.90 -12.45
N GLY A 529 -0.23 -8.76 -11.50
CA GLY A 529 -0.01 -8.40 -10.11
C GLY A 529 -1.28 -8.28 -9.26
N ALA A 530 -2.46 -8.57 -9.81
CA ALA A 530 -3.75 -8.36 -9.15
C ALA A 530 -3.96 -9.27 -7.93
N LEU A 531 -4.48 -8.68 -6.85
CA LEU A 531 -4.96 -9.39 -5.66
C LEU A 531 -6.29 -10.10 -5.95
N LEU A 532 -6.23 -11.44 -5.99
CA LEU A 532 -7.39 -12.27 -6.26
C LEU A 532 -8.16 -12.55 -4.97
N PHE A 533 -7.46 -13.02 -3.95
CA PHE A 533 -8.01 -13.35 -2.63
C PHE A 533 -7.06 -12.89 -1.54
N ILE A 534 -7.61 -12.52 -0.40
CA ILE A 534 -6.86 -12.24 0.83
C ILE A 534 -7.62 -12.82 2.01
N GLY A 535 -6.91 -13.34 3.01
CA GLY A 535 -7.54 -13.81 4.21
C GLY A 535 -6.65 -13.85 5.43
N ARG A 536 -7.28 -13.67 6.59
CA ARG A 536 -6.69 -13.90 7.92
C ARG A 536 -7.32 -15.15 8.52
N VAL A 537 -6.49 -16.10 8.95
CA VAL A 537 -6.92 -17.30 9.64
C VAL A 537 -6.41 -17.24 11.07
N VAL A 538 -7.31 -16.98 12.02
CA VAL A 538 -7.03 -17.00 13.46
C VAL A 538 -7.58 -18.24 14.15
N ASN A 539 -8.65 -18.83 13.60
CA ASN A 539 -9.23 -20.06 14.11
C ASN A 539 -9.62 -21.00 12.95
N PRO A 540 -8.86 -22.09 12.72
CA PRO A 540 -9.05 -22.94 11.56
C PRO A 540 -10.25 -23.89 11.69
N ARG A 541 -10.89 -23.98 12.87
CA ARG A 541 -12.10 -24.82 13.07
C ARG A 541 -13.27 -24.38 12.18
N LYS A 542 -13.26 -23.11 11.74
CA LYS A 542 -14.27 -22.51 10.84
C LYS A 542 -13.89 -22.59 9.35
N LEU A 543 -12.83 -23.31 8.98
CA LEU A 543 -12.42 -23.55 7.59
C LEU A 543 -13.11 -24.80 7.01
N ARG A 544 -14.43 -24.91 7.18
CA ARG A 544 -15.24 -25.96 6.55
C ARG A 544 -16.51 -25.32 5.98
N ILE A 545 -16.85 -25.69 4.75
CA ILE A 545 -18.08 -25.25 4.03
C ILE A 545 -19.29 -26.02 4.52
#